data_AF-A0A7C2FU88-F1
#
_entry.id   AF-A0A7C2FU88-F1
#
_cell.length_a   1.000
_cell.length_b   1.000
_cell.length_c   1.000
_cell.angle_alpha   90.00
_cell.angle_beta   90.00
_cell.angle_gamma   90.00
#
_symmetry.space_group_name_H-M   'P 1'
#
loop_
_entity.id
_entity.type
_entity.pdbx_description
1 polymer ?
#
loop_
_entity_poly.entity_id
_entity_poly.type
_entity_poly.pdbx_seq_one_letter_code
_entity_poly.pdbx_strand_id
1 'polypeptide(L)'
;SKRYILNQVAVEEGFRAVATGHNLDDEAAVLFGNLLNPQEDALVRQGPVLPERPGLAARVKPFYRFSEREVLSYTLLRGIRYLHEECPNAKGAKSLLYKEALNLVEKELPGAKLRFLEGFLEKIQPRLKAEGEVALKECARCGYPTTGETCSFCRMWEAVYRRAKRRRLLPEEAQFHPRAEPLRAR
;
A
#
# COMPACT_ATOMS: atom_id res chain seq x y z
N SER A 1 9.18 -4.56 -5.02
CA SER A 1 7.97 -4.14 -4.29
C SER A 1 7.04 -3.39 -5.22
N LYS A 2 5.75 -3.79 -5.32
CA LYS A 2 4.74 -3.11 -6.16
C LYS A 2 4.66 -1.61 -5.87
N ARG A 3 4.68 -1.24 -4.58
CA ARG A 3 4.59 0.16 -4.12
C ARG A 3 5.76 1.02 -4.63
N TYR A 4 6.97 0.47 -4.64
CA TYR A 4 8.17 1.18 -5.11
C TYR A 4 8.05 1.50 -6.60
N ILE A 5 7.71 0.50 -7.43
CA ILE A 5 7.63 0.68 -8.88
C ILE A 5 6.51 1.64 -9.27
N LEU A 6 5.33 1.53 -8.65
CA LEU A 6 4.23 2.48 -8.88
C LEU A 6 4.63 3.92 -8.55
N ASN A 7 5.34 4.12 -7.43
CA ASN A 7 5.84 5.44 -7.06
C ASN A 7 6.93 5.93 -8.02
N GLN A 8 7.87 5.06 -8.37
CA GLN A 8 8.97 5.36 -9.28
C GLN A 8 8.43 5.87 -10.62
N VAL A 9 7.53 5.11 -11.26
CA VAL A 9 6.92 5.51 -12.53
C VAL A 9 6.15 6.82 -12.37
N ALA A 10 5.40 6.99 -11.29
CA ALA A 10 4.68 8.24 -11.05
C ALA A 10 5.63 9.45 -10.97
N VAL A 11 6.77 9.29 -10.29
CA VAL A 11 7.76 10.36 -10.15
C VAL A 11 8.50 10.62 -11.46
N GLU A 12 8.98 9.57 -12.12
CA GLU A 12 9.72 9.64 -13.40
C GLU A 12 8.89 10.31 -14.51
N GLU A 13 7.60 9.97 -14.59
CA GLU A 13 6.70 10.46 -15.63
C GLU A 13 5.94 11.75 -15.26
N GLY A 14 6.29 12.41 -14.14
CA GLY A 14 5.70 13.69 -13.77
C GLY A 14 4.28 13.63 -13.16
N PHE A 15 3.77 12.46 -12.80
CA PHE A 15 2.46 12.33 -12.16
C PHE A 15 2.48 12.81 -10.69
N ARG A 16 1.50 13.63 -10.32
CA ARG A 16 1.31 14.11 -8.94
C ARG A 16 0.72 13.04 -8.01
N ALA A 17 -0.10 12.13 -8.55
CA ALA A 17 -0.86 11.19 -7.74
C ALA A 17 -1.00 9.81 -8.42
N VAL A 18 -1.07 8.77 -7.58
CA VAL A 18 -1.40 7.40 -7.95
C VAL A 18 -2.72 7.02 -7.31
N ALA A 19 -3.72 6.69 -8.13
CA ALA A 19 -4.97 6.12 -7.66
C ALA A 19 -4.87 4.59 -7.56
N THR A 20 -5.38 4.01 -6.48
CA THR A 20 -5.44 2.55 -6.30
C THR A 20 -6.86 2.10 -6.00
N GLY A 21 -7.24 0.91 -6.48
CA GLY A 21 -8.59 0.37 -6.35
C GLY A 21 -8.94 -0.24 -4.99
N HIS A 22 -8.28 0.17 -3.90
CA HIS A 22 -8.62 -0.32 -2.56
C HIS A 22 -10.04 0.15 -2.20
N ASN A 23 -10.89 -0.80 -1.81
CA ASN A 23 -12.29 -0.59 -1.50
C ASN A 23 -12.54 -0.52 0.03
N LEU A 24 -13.80 -0.38 0.44
CA LEU A 24 -14.18 -0.31 1.86
C LEU A 24 -13.80 -1.60 2.62
N ASP A 25 -14.01 -2.76 2.02
CA ASP A 25 -13.67 -4.06 2.63
C ASP A 25 -12.16 -4.18 2.86
N ASP A 26 -11.33 -3.69 1.94
CA ASP A 26 -9.87 -3.67 2.09
C ASP A 26 -9.45 -2.77 3.26
N GLU A 27 -9.95 -1.54 3.32
CA GLU A 27 -9.56 -0.57 4.35
C GLU A 27 -10.08 -0.97 5.73
N ALA A 28 -11.32 -1.48 5.81
CA ALA A 28 -11.87 -1.99 7.06
C ALA A 28 -11.09 -3.22 7.56
N ALA A 29 -10.70 -4.14 6.67
CA ALA A 29 -9.88 -5.30 7.05
C ALA A 29 -8.47 -4.91 7.51
N VAL A 30 -7.84 -3.91 6.88
CA VAL A 30 -6.55 -3.36 7.34
C VAL A 30 -6.71 -2.72 8.72
N LEU A 31 -7.73 -1.90 8.92
CA LEU A 31 -8.00 -1.27 10.22
C LEU A 31 -8.23 -2.31 11.30
N PHE A 32 -9.10 -3.30 11.05
CA PHE A 32 -9.40 -4.36 12.00
C PHE A 32 -8.16 -5.19 12.33
N GLY A 33 -7.34 -5.52 11.33
CA GLY A 33 -6.08 -6.24 11.52
C GLY A 33 -5.08 -5.47 12.39
N ASN A 34 -4.95 -4.15 12.20
CA ASN A 34 -4.07 -3.28 12.99
C ASN A 34 -4.57 -3.07 14.43
N LEU A 35 -5.87 -3.23 14.69
CA LEU A 35 -6.43 -3.19 16.04
C LEU A 35 -6.22 -4.53 16.77
N LEU A 36 -6.41 -5.66 16.09
CA LEU A 36 -6.19 -7.00 16.66
C LEU A 36 -4.70 -7.30 16.88
N ASN A 37 -3.83 -6.74 16.04
CA ASN A 37 -2.38 -6.83 16.19
C ASN A 37 -1.88 -5.38 16.28
N PRO A 38 -1.82 -4.79 17.49
CA PRO A 38 -1.55 -3.37 17.66
C PRO A 38 -0.31 -2.90 16.91
N GLN A 39 -0.51 -2.03 15.93
CA GLN A 39 0.51 -1.40 15.10
C GLN A 39 0.23 0.11 15.07
N GLU A 40 0.64 0.83 16.10
CA GLU A 40 0.28 2.24 16.31
C GLU A 40 0.68 3.13 15.11
N ASP A 41 1.91 2.94 14.60
CA ASP A 41 2.40 3.60 13.39
C ASP A 41 1.50 3.38 12.16
N ALA A 42 0.92 2.19 12.03
CA ALA A 42 0.06 1.85 10.90
C ALA A 42 -1.32 2.50 11.03
N LEU A 43 -1.86 2.60 12.25
CA LEU A 43 -3.13 3.27 12.54
C LEU A 43 -3.06 4.76 12.23
N VAL A 44 -1.95 5.43 12.59
CA VAL A 44 -1.74 6.86 12.29
C VAL A 44 -1.62 7.11 10.78
N ARG A 45 -1.00 6.19 10.04
CA ARG A 45 -0.70 6.35 8.60
C ARG A 45 -1.79 5.83 7.67
N GLN A 46 -2.78 5.09 8.17
CA GLN A 46 -3.85 4.57 7.33
C GLN A 46 -4.77 5.70 6.87
N GLY A 47 -5.10 5.79 5.58
CA GLY A 47 -6.07 6.79 5.14
C GLY A 47 -6.41 6.69 3.66
N PRO A 48 -7.48 7.39 3.23
CA PRO A 48 -7.91 7.44 1.84
C PRO A 48 -7.00 8.32 0.97
N VAL A 49 -6.30 9.28 1.58
CA VAL A 49 -5.39 10.21 0.91
C VAL A 49 -4.07 10.22 1.68
N LEU A 50 -2.98 9.96 0.98
CA LEU A 50 -1.62 10.19 1.45
C LEU A 50 -1.03 11.33 0.63
N PRO A 51 -0.57 12.42 1.27
CA PRO A 51 -0.09 13.59 0.57
C PRO A 51 1.20 13.30 -0.20
N GLU A 52 1.42 14.08 -1.25
CA GLU A 52 2.70 14.13 -1.97
C GLU A 52 3.82 14.60 -1.03
N ARG A 53 5.01 14.04 -1.20
CA ARG A 53 6.26 14.51 -0.59
C ARG A 53 7.36 14.47 -1.66
N PRO A 54 8.50 15.16 -1.48
CA PRO A 54 9.64 15.00 -2.40
C PRO A 54 9.97 13.52 -2.59
N GLY A 55 10.04 13.06 -3.85
CA GLY A 55 10.24 11.65 -4.23
C GLY A 55 9.10 10.68 -3.93
N LEU A 56 7.95 11.16 -3.43
CA LEU A 56 6.74 10.36 -3.20
C LEU A 56 5.51 11.01 -3.83
N ALA A 57 4.99 10.37 -4.88
CA ALA A 57 3.70 10.76 -5.44
C ALA A 57 2.58 10.59 -4.39
N ALA A 58 1.58 11.49 -4.42
CA ALA A 58 0.40 11.33 -3.59
C ALA A 58 -0.28 9.99 -3.88
N ARG A 59 -0.92 9.38 -2.89
CA ARG A 59 -1.71 8.15 -3.10
C ARG A 59 -3.13 8.38 -2.67
N VAL A 60 -4.06 8.04 -3.56
CA VAL A 60 -5.49 8.21 -3.33
C VAL A 60 -6.22 6.88 -3.53
N LYS A 61 -7.28 6.67 -2.75
CA LYS A 61 -8.13 5.48 -2.79
C LYS A 61 -9.57 5.90 -3.06
N PRO A 62 -9.96 6.18 -4.32
CA PRO A 62 -11.30 6.71 -4.61
C PRO A 62 -12.44 5.77 -4.19
N PHE A 63 -12.18 4.46 -4.10
CA PHE A 63 -13.19 3.45 -3.77
C PHE A 63 -13.31 3.11 -2.28
N TYR A 64 -12.62 3.81 -1.39
CA TYR A 64 -12.58 3.47 0.04
C TYR A 64 -13.95 3.48 0.75
N ARG A 65 -15.00 4.06 0.14
CA ARG A 65 -16.38 4.06 0.64
C ARG A 65 -17.28 3.00 0.00
N PHE A 66 -16.86 2.36 -1.09
CA PHE A 66 -17.65 1.34 -1.77
C PHE A 66 -17.23 -0.05 -1.29
N SER A 67 -18.19 -0.87 -0.91
CA SER A 67 -17.96 -2.28 -0.61
C SER A 67 -17.46 -3.04 -1.84
N GLU A 68 -16.77 -4.16 -1.61
CA GLU A 68 -16.32 -5.03 -2.69
C GLU A 68 -17.48 -5.52 -3.57
N ARG A 69 -18.65 -5.75 -2.95
CA ARG A 69 -19.90 -6.11 -3.65
C ARG A 69 -20.38 -5.00 -4.59
N GLU A 70 -20.30 -3.74 -4.19
CA GLU A 70 -20.72 -2.60 -5.03
C GLU A 70 -19.75 -2.39 -6.19
N VAL A 71 -18.44 -2.49 -5.94
CA VAL A 71 -17.42 -2.40 -7.00
C VAL A 71 -17.60 -3.53 -8.03
N LEU A 72 -17.85 -4.76 -7.56
CA LEU A 72 -18.14 -5.90 -8.45
C LEU A 72 -19.43 -5.67 -9.24
N SER A 73 -20.51 -5.21 -8.59
CA SER A 73 -21.78 -4.90 -9.25
C SER A 73 -21.60 -3.90 -10.38
N TYR A 74 -20.85 -2.81 -10.14
CA TYR A 74 -20.52 -1.83 -11.17
C TYR A 74 -19.75 -2.47 -12.34
N THR A 75 -18.72 -3.28 -12.03
CA THR A 75 -17.89 -3.95 -13.03
C THR A 75 -18.72 -4.83 -13.95
N LEU A 76 -19.64 -5.63 -13.38
CA LEU A 76 -20.52 -6.52 -14.13
C LEU A 76 -21.52 -5.74 -15.00
N LEU A 77 -22.20 -4.74 -14.43
CA LEU A 77 -23.18 -3.92 -15.16
C LEU A 77 -22.55 -3.12 -16.30
N ARG A 78 -21.27 -2.75 -16.18
CA ARG A 78 -20.51 -2.06 -17.24
C ARG A 78 -19.89 -3.01 -18.25
N GLY A 79 -20.03 -4.33 -18.08
CA GLY A 79 -19.43 -5.31 -18.98
C GLY A 79 -17.90 -5.26 -18.99
N ILE A 80 -17.27 -4.80 -17.90
CA ILE A 80 -15.81 -4.72 -17.79
C ILE A 80 -15.29 -6.14 -17.56
N ARG A 81 -14.51 -6.64 -18.51
CA ARG A 81 -13.80 -7.91 -18.34
C ARG A 81 -12.66 -7.73 -17.34
N TYR A 82 -12.63 -8.58 -16.32
CA TYR A 82 -11.61 -8.56 -15.28
C TYR A 82 -11.05 -9.97 -15.06
N LEU A 83 -9.92 -10.09 -14.35
CA LEU A 83 -9.36 -11.37 -13.99
C LEU A 83 -10.14 -11.92 -12.78
N HIS A 84 -10.84 -13.04 -12.97
CA HIS A 84 -11.59 -13.70 -11.91
C HIS A 84 -10.70 -14.51 -10.95
N GLU A 85 -9.54 -14.95 -11.44
CA GLU A 85 -8.63 -15.79 -10.66
C GLU A 85 -7.84 -14.97 -9.65
N GLU A 86 -7.83 -15.45 -8.41
CA GLU A 86 -7.01 -14.88 -7.35
C GLU A 86 -5.56 -15.36 -7.42
N CYS A 87 -4.64 -14.54 -6.92
CA CYS A 87 -3.24 -14.92 -6.83
C CYS A 87 -3.07 -16.20 -5.99
N PRO A 88 -2.28 -17.20 -6.41
CA PRO A 88 -2.05 -18.42 -5.61
C PRO A 88 -1.52 -18.13 -4.20
N ASN A 89 -0.77 -17.05 -4.03
CA ASN A 89 -0.22 -16.60 -2.75
C ASN A 89 -1.23 -15.85 -1.87
N ALA A 90 -2.45 -15.57 -2.35
CA ALA A 90 -3.49 -14.93 -1.55
C ALA A 90 -4.24 -15.94 -0.66
N LYS A 91 -4.15 -17.25 -0.97
CA LYS A 91 -4.77 -18.30 -0.16
C LYS A 91 -4.19 -18.28 1.26
N GLY A 92 -5.07 -18.23 2.25
CA GLY A 92 -4.69 -18.16 3.67
C GLY A 92 -4.25 -16.77 4.14
N ALA A 93 -4.39 -15.72 3.32
CA ALA A 93 -4.10 -14.36 3.76
C ALA A 93 -5.02 -13.93 4.92
N LYS A 94 -4.44 -13.33 5.97
CA LYS A 94 -5.19 -12.84 7.15
C LYS A 94 -6.30 -11.84 6.78
N SER A 95 -6.12 -11.09 5.69
CA SER A 95 -7.14 -10.16 5.19
C SER A 95 -8.44 -10.85 4.81
N LEU A 96 -8.41 -12.10 4.33
CA LEU A 96 -9.61 -12.87 4.02
C LEU A 96 -10.40 -13.17 5.31
N LEU A 97 -9.71 -13.58 6.37
CA LEU A 97 -10.32 -13.82 7.68
C LEU A 97 -10.94 -12.53 8.26
N TYR A 98 -10.24 -11.40 8.14
CA TYR A 98 -10.76 -10.11 8.61
C TYR A 98 -11.99 -9.67 7.80
N LYS A 99 -11.97 -9.82 6.47
CA LYS A 99 -13.12 -9.54 5.61
C LYS A 99 -14.31 -10.43 5.97
N GLU A 100 -14.09 -11.72 6.22
CA GLU A 100 -15.14 -12.67 6.62
C GLU A 100 -15.81 -12.24 7.93
N ALA A 101 -15.03 -11.94 8.97
CA ALA A 101 -15.55 -11.48 10.26
C ALA A 101 -16.34 -10.17 10.13
N LEU A 102 -15.81 -9.19 9.37
CA LEU A 102 -16.49 -7.92 9.14
C LEU A 102 -17.77 -8.10 8.30
N ASN A 103 -17.78 -9.00 7.32
CA ASN A 103 -18.94 -9.28 6.49
C ASN A 103 -20.04 -10.01 7.26
N LEU A 104 -19.69 -10.83 8.25
CA LEU A 104 -20.67 -11.41 9.17
C LEU A 104 -21.42 -10.31 9.93
N VAL A 105 -20.69 -9.31 10.46
CA VAL A 105 -21.31 -8.17 11.15
C VAL A 105 -22.12 -7.31 10.18
N GLU A 106 -21.59 -7.02 8.99
CA GLU A 106 -22.29 -6.23 7.96
C GLU A 106 -23.63 -6.84 7.54
N LYS A 107 -23.71 -8.18 7.50
CA LYS A 107 -24.94 -8.90 7.17
C LYS A 107 -26.05 -8.64 8.18
N GLU A 108 -25.73 -8.65 9.47
CA GLU A 108 -26.69 -8.43 10.55
C GLU A 108 -26.94 -6.93 10.81
N LEU A 109 -25.94 -6.09 10.53
CA LEU A 109 -25.96 -4.65 10.78
C LEU A 109 -25.49 -3.86 9.54
N PRO A 110 -26.37 -3.60 8.56
CA PRO A 110 -26.02 -2.86 7.36
C PRO A 110 -25.33 -1.51 7.65
N GLY A 111 -24.25 -1.23 6.92
CA GLY A 111 -23.40 -0.05 7.08
C GLY A 111 -22.37 -0.16 8.22
N ALA A 112 -22.19 -1.32 8.84
CA ALA A 112 -21.23 -1.51 9.93
C ALA A 112 -19.79 -1.20 9.50
N LYS A 113 -19.35 -1.70 8.33
CA LYS A 113 -17.99 -1.44 7.81
C LYS A 113 -17.74 0.04 7.56
N LEU A 114 -18.72 0.74 6.98
CA LEU A 114 -18.60 2.18 6.70
C LEU A 114 -18.51 2.98 8.00
N ARG A 115 -19.44 2.74 8.95
CA ARG A 115 -19.42 3.39 10.26
C ARG A 115 -18.13 3.10 11.03
N PHE A 116 -17.60 1.88 10.92
CA PHE A 116 -16.35 1.48 11.55
C PHE A 116 -15.16 2.27 10.99
N LEU A 117 -15.00 2.32 9.66
CA LEU A 117 -13.89 3.02 9.03
C LEU A 117 -14.00 4.54 9.21
N GLU A 118 -15.16 5.14 8.94
CA GLU A 118 -15.36 6.59 9.07
C GLU A 118 -15.27 7.04 10.53
N GLY A 119 -15.86 6.28 11.45
CA GLY A 119 -15.74 6.54 12.88
C GLY A 119 -14.28 6.53 13.34
N PHE A 120 -13.46 5.64 12.81
CA PHE A 120 -12.02 5.65 13.08
C PHE A 120 -11.34 6.89 12.49
N LEU A 121 -11.52 7.17 11.19
CA LEU A 121 -10.86 8.27 10.50
C LEU A 121 -11.22 9.65 11.07
N GLU A 122 -12.48 9.85 11.47
CA GLU A 122 -12.97 11.15 11.93
C GLU A 122 -12.75 11.38 13.43
N LYS A 123 -12.86 10.33 14.25
CA LYS A 123 -12.95 10.49 15.72
C LYS A 123 -11.76 9.91 16.47
N ILE A 124 -11.16 8.83 15.97
CA ILE A 124 -10.10 8.09 16.69
C ILE A 124 -8.74 8.53 16.15
N GLN A 125 -8.52 8.40 14.84
CA GLN A 125 -7.23 8.66 14.21
C GLN A 125 -6.65 10.05 14.55
N PRO A 126 -7.43 11.16 14.52
CA PRO A 126 -6.89 12.49 14.84
C PRO A 126 -6.40 12.63 16.28
N ARG A 127 -6.81 11.73 17.19
CA ARG A 127 -6.39 11.69 18.60
C ARG A 127 -5.15 10.82 18.82
N LEU A 128 -4.79 9.99 17.83
CA LEU A 128 -3.57 9.20 17.90
C LEU A 128 -2.37 10.14 17.68
N LYS A 129 -1.44 10.13 18.62
CA LYS A 129 -0.20 10.90 18.48
C LYS A 129 0.67 10.22 17.43
N ALA A 130 1.02 10.93 16.37
CA ALA A 130 2.20 10.58 15.60
C ALA A 130 3.41 10.84 16.50
N GLU A 131 4.18 9.81 16.86
CA GLU A 131 5.49 10.01 17.50
C GLU A 131 6.45 10.66 16.49
N GLY A 132 6.36 11.98 16.36
CA GLY A 132 7.16 12.78 15.42
C GLY A 132 6.89 12.47 13.94
N GLU A 133 7.05 13.47 13.08
CA GLU A 133 7.25 13.16 11.67
C GLU A 133 8.62 12.48 11.54
N VAL A 134 8.62 11.18 11.23
CA VAL A 134 9.86 10.48 10.90
C VAL A 134 10.47 11.16 9.68
N ALA A 135 11.59 11.85 9.88
CA ALA A 135 12.29 12.54 8.81
C ALA A 135 12.73 11.54 7.75
N LEU A 136 12.20 11.70 6.53
CA LEU A 136 12.59 10.91 5.38
C LEU A 136 13.93 11.45 4.84
N LYS A 137 14.80 10.52 4.46
CA LYS A 137 16.09 10.76 3.84
C LYS A 137 16.07 10.21 2.41
N GLU A 138 16.94 10.73 1.57
CA GLU A 138 17.18 10.20 0.24
C GLU A 138 17.98 8.89 0.31
N CYS A 139 17.60 7.90 -0.50
CA CYS A 139 18.31 6.63 -0.54
C CYS A 139 19.66 6.79 -1.24
N ALA A 140 20.75 6.36 -0.58
CA ALA A 140 22.11 6.41 -1.13
C ALA A 140 22.31 5.63 -2.45
N ARG A 141 21.37 4.75 -2.82
CA ARG A 141 21.44 3.93 -4.04
C ARG A 141 20.55 4.44 -5.18
N CYS A 142 19.37 4.99 -4.87
CA CYS A 142 18.37 5.31 -5.88
C CYS A 142 17.70 6.69 -5.71
N GLY A 143 18.10 7.50 -4.73
CA GLY A 143 17.49 8.80 -4.43
C GLY A 143 16.17 8.72 -3.67
N TYR A 144 15.31 7.73 -3.98
CA TYR A 144 13.94 7.67 -3.43
C TYR A 144 13.85 7.67 -1.88
N PRO A 145 12.78 8.24 -1.31
CA PRO A 145 12.65 8.42 0.14
C PRO A 145 12.69 7.14 0.98
N THR A 146 13.38 7.23 2.11
CA THR A 146 13.54 6.14 3.07
C THR A 146 13.80 6.65 4.49
N THR A 147 13.64 5.79 5.49
CA THR A 147 13.99 6.08 6.89
C THR A 147 15.42 5.64 7.24
N GLY A 148 16.09 4.87 6.38
CA GLY A 148 17.48 4.42 6.56
C GLY A 148 18.43 5.03 5.54
N GLU A 149 19.65 4.51 5.45
CA GLU A 149 20.63 4.94 4.42
C GLU A 149 20.26 4.41 3.02
N THR A 150 19.91 3.12 2.94
CA THR A 150 19.47 2.48 1.69
C THR A 150 18.03 2.02 1.84
N CYS A 151 17.16 2.26 0.85
CA CYS A 151 15.74 1.92 0.95
C CYS A 151 15.50 0.40 1.00
N SER A 152 14.34 -0.02 1.53
CA SER A 152 14.00 -1.44 1.66
C SER A 152 13.95 -2.18 0.32
N PHE A 153 13.61 -1.49 -0.77
CA PHE A 153 13.62 -2.04 -2.12
C PHE A 153 15.05 -2.38 -2.58
N CYS A 154 15.98 -1.44 -2.48
CA CYS A 154 17.37 -1.66 -2.87
C CYS A 154 18.04 -2.73 -2.00
N ARG A 155 17.87 -2.67 -0.67
CA ARG A 155 18.40 -3.71 0.25
C ARG A 155 17.88 -5.11 -0.10
N MET A 156 16.59 -5.21 -0.46
CA MET A 156 15.98 -6.48 -0.88
C MET A 156 16.64 -7.02 -2.14
N TRP A 157 16.79 -6.20 -3.19
CA TRP A 157 17.39 -6.62 -4.46
C TRP A 157 18.87 -6.93 -4.35
N GLU A 158 19.63 -6.17 -3.57
CA GLU A 158 21.04 -6.48 -3.27
C GLU A 158 21.18 -7.84 -2.58
N ALA A 159 20.30 -8.14 -1.62
CA ALA A 159 20.27 -9.44 -0.96
C ALA A 159 19.89 -10.58 -1.93
N VAL A 160 18.95 -10.33 -2.85
CA VAL A 160 18.57 -11.28 -3.91
C VAL A 160 19.75 -11.56 -4.83
N TYR A 161 20.41 -10.51 -5.35
CA TYR A 161 21.58 -10.65 -6.24
C TYR A 161 22.70 -11.43 -5.55
N ARG A 162 23.03 -11.08 -4.30
CA ARG A 162 24.04 -11.78 -3.52
C ARG A 162 23.72 -13.27 -3.35
N ARG A 163 22.45 -13.62 -3.08
CA ARG A 163 22.03 -15.03 -2.94
C ARG A 163 22.02 -15.76 -4.28
N ALA A 164 21.60 -15.09 -5.35
CA ALA A 164 21.54 -15.65 -6.69
C ALA A 164 22.94 -15.98 -7.23
N LYS A 165 23.95 -15.12 -6.99
CA LYS A 165 25.36 -15.42 -7.30
C LYS A 165 25.86 -16.68 -6.60
N ARG A 166 25.60 -16.81 -5.29
CA ARG A 166 25.95 -18.03 -4.53
C ARG A 166 25.28 -19.29 -5.08
N ARG A 167 24.11 -19.16 -5.70
CA ARG A 167 23.36 -20.25 -6.34
C ARG A 167 23.65 -20.40 -7.84
N ARG A 168 24.60 -19.63 -8.39
CA ARG A 168 24.96 -19.59 -9.82
C ARG A 168 23.77 -19.28 -10.74
N LEU A 169 22.81 -18.48 -10.24
CA LEU A 169 21.67 -17.97 -11.02
C LEU A 169 21.94 -16.59 -11.63
N LEU A 170 23.07 -15.97 -11.29
CA LEU A 170 23.55 -14.70 -11.82
C LEU A 170 25.08 -14.76 -11.96
N PRO A 171 25.67 -14.09 -12.97
CA PRO A 171 27.12 -13.93 -13.09
C PRO A 171 27.74 -13.27 -11.84
N GLU A 172 28.98 -13.61 -11.52
CA GLU A 172 29.64 -13.11 -10.30
C GLU A 172 29.87 -11.59 -10.34
N GLU A 173 30.08 -11.04 -11.52
CA GLU A 173 30.27 -9.62 -11.82
C GLU A 173 28.97 -8.81 -11.81
N ALA A 174 27.80 -9.46 -11.89
CA ALA A 174 26.52 -8.76 -12.04
C ALA A 174 26.19 -7.87 -10.83
N GLN A 175 25.90 -6.58 -11.03
CA GLN A 175 25.56 -5.66 -9.96
C GLN A 175 24.15 -5.12 -10.10
N PHE A 176 23.51 -4.83 -8.96
CA PHE A 176 22.19 -4.20 -8.94
C PHE A 176 22.33 -2.68 -9.08
N HIS A 177 21.88 -2.16 -10.23
CA HIS A 177 21.85 -0.74 -10.55
C HIS A 177 20.38 -0.26 -10.66
N PRO A 178 19.78 0.28 -9.58
CA PRO A 178 18.46 0.87 -9.66
C PRO A 178 18.50 2.18 -10.48
N ARG A 179 17.39 2.54 -11.14
CA ARG A 179 17.26 3.89 -11.71
C ARG A 179 17.17 4.89 -10.56
N ALA A 180 17.93 5.97 -10.66
CA ALA A 180 17.93 7.04 -9.69
C ALA A 180 16.70 7.94 -9.88
N GLU A 181 16.19 8.48 -8.78
CA GLU A 181 15.17 9.52 -8.81
C GLU A 181 15.64 10.70 -9.67
N PRO A 182 14.86 11.14 -10.66
CA PRO A 182 15.22 12.32 -11.44
C PRO A 182 15.17 13.57 -10.55
N LEU A 183 16.21 14.39 -10.65
CA LEU A 183 16.22 15.72 -10.03
C LEU A 183 15.11 16.56 -10.68
N ARG A 184 13.96 16.67 -10.02
CA ARG A 184 12.96 17.68 -10.42
C ARG A 184 13.56 19.05 -10.10
N ALA A 185 13.72 19.89 -11.12
CA ALA A 185 13.95 21.32 -10.91
C ALA A 185 12.79 21.83 -10.02
N ARG A 186 13.14 22.29 -8.82
CA ARG A 186 12.17 22.86 -7.87
C ARG A 186 11.63 24.19 -8.37
#